data_AF-A0A9E0H766-F1
#
_entry.id   AF-A0A9E0H766-F1
#
_cell.length_a   1.000
_cell.length_b   1.000
_cell.length_c   1.000
_cell.angle_alpha   90.00
_cell.angle_beta   90.00
_cell.angle_gamma   90.00
#
_symmetry.space_group_name_H-M   'P 1'
#
loop_
_entity.id
_entity.type
_entity.pdbx_description
1 polymer ?
#
loop_
_entity_poly.entity_id
_entity_poly.type
_entity_poly.pdbx_seq_one_letter_code
_entity_poly.pdbx_strand_id
1 'polypeptide(L)'
;MIAIAAAQIALDAEGNERHFQIQTMIVCLCHAVRDRDLDAAIAGGAATVEEVGRACGAGTGCGSCIPDVEDRLARSGGCGDCPRALTSVRSSTTEARDAAP
;
A
#
# COMPACT_ATOMS: atom_id res chain seq x y z
N MET A 1 -11.37 -7.92 -19.46
CA MET A 1 -10.99 -8.84 -18.36
C MET A 1 -10.32 -10.04 -19.01
N ILE A 2 -9.00 -10.25 -19.05
CA ILE A 2 -7.89 -9.82 -18.20
C ILE A 2 -6.67 -9.72 -19.15
N ALA A 3 -6.16 -8.51 -19.41
CA ALA A 3 -5.11 -8.25 -20.41
C ALA A 3 -3.71 -8.06 -19.78
N ILE A 4 -3.42 -8.74 -18.67
CA ILE A 4 -2.15 -8.58 -17.92
C ILE A 4 -1.23 -9.80 -18.08
N ALA A 5 -1.67 -10.86 -18.78
CA ALA A 5 -0.91 -12.12 -18.86
C ALA A 5 0.21 -12.17 -19.92
N ALA A 6 0.38 -11.15 -20.78
CA ALA A 6 1.20 -11.28 -22.00
C ALA A 6 2.58 -10.59 -21.97
N ALA A 7 2.95 -9.83 -20.93
CA ALA A 7 4.14 -8.98 -20.98
C ALA A 7 5.38 -9.54 -20.23
N GLN A 8 5.35 -10.75 -19.67
CA GLN A 8 6.42 -11.27 -18.80
C GLN A 8 7.14 -12.51 -19.35
N ILE A 9 7.44 -12.55 -20.65
CA ILE A 9 8.32 -13.59 -21.24
C ILE A 9 9.38 -12.92 -22.11
N ALA A 10 10.34 -12.28 -21.45
CA ALA A 10 11.71 -12.12 -21.94
C ALA A 10 12.52 -11.59 -20.75
N LEU A 11 13.53 -12.36 -20.34
CA LEU A 11 14.85 -11.93 -19.82
C LEU A 11 15.46 -13.15 -19.09
N ASP A 12 16.12 -14.00 -19.88
CA ASP A 12 16.97 -15.11 -19.42
C ASP A 12 18.41 -14.65 -19.13
N ALA A 13 18.99 -15.26 -18.08
CA ALA A 13 20.37 -15.76 -17.93
C ALA A 13 21.61 -14.84 -18.00
N GLU A 14 22.17 -14.47 -16.83
CA GLU A 14 23.62 -14.50 -16.46
C GLU A 14 23.75 -14.59 -14.91
N GLY A 15 24.69 -15.38 -14.35
CA GLY A 15 24.68 -15.82 -12.93
C GLY A 15 25.54 -15.05 -11.90
N ASN A 16 25.05 -15.06 -10.63
CA ASN A 16 25.66 -14.75 -9.30
C ASN A 16 25.65 -13.25 -8.86
N GLU A 17 25.14 -12.78 -7.69
CA GLU A 17 24.91 -13.35 -6.34
C GLU A 17 23.86 -12.56 -5.48
N ARG A 18 22.60 -13.03 -5.52
CA ARG A 18 21.63 -13.23 -4.41
C ARG A 18 21.30 -12.11 -3.38
N HIS A 19 20.83 -10.93 -3.80
CA HIS A 19 20.13 -10.01 -2.86
C HIS A 19 18.89 -9.27 -3.39
N PHE A 20 18.56 -9.38 -4.68
CA PHE A 20 17.64 -8.42 -5.30
C PHE A 20 16.15 -8.84 -5.36
N GLN A 21 15.78 -10.02 -4.84
CA GLN A 21 14.45 -10.61 -5.08
C GLN A 21 13.59 -10.87 -3.83
N ILE A 22 13.96 -10.38 -2.64
CA ILE A 22 13.42 -10.95 -1.38
C ILE A 22 12.41 -10.05 -0.65
N GLN A 23 12.24 -8.78 -1.01
CA GLN A 23 11.40 -7.90 -0.19
C GLN A 23 9.90 -7.96 -0.52
N THR A 24 9.42 -8.93 -1.32
CA THR A 24 7.97 -9.09 -1.51
C THR A 24 7.37 -9.86 -0.33
N MET A 25 6.80 -9.14 0.63
CA MET A 25 6.08 -9.77 1.75
C MET A 25 4.80 -10.42 1.22
N ILE A 26 4.55 -11.67 1.59
CA ILE A 26 3.26 -12.29 1.32
C ILE A 26 2.25 -11.74 2.34
N VAL A 27 1.24 -11.05 1.85
CA VAL A 27 0.15 -10.49 2.68
C VAL A 27 -0.97 -11.51 2.85
N CYS A 28 -1.27 -12.32 1.83
CA CYS A 28 -2.27 -13.38 1.93
C CYS A 28 -1.67 -14.75 1.59
N LEU A 29 -1.66 -15.67 2.55
CA LEU A 29 -1.13 -17.02 2.35
C LEU A 29 -2.06 -17.92 1.53
N CYS A 30 -3.39 -17.79 1.68
CA CYS A 30 -4.36 -18.62 0.96
C CYS A 30 -4.25 -18.51 -0.56
N HIS A 31 -3.98 -17.29 -1.05
CA HIS A 31 -3.94 -16.98 -2.47
C HIS A 31 -2.54 -16.51 -2.91
N ALA A 32 -1.53 -16.66 -2.05
CA ALA A 32 -0.15 -16.24 -2.28
C ALA A 32 -0.02 -14.80 -2.80
N VAL A 33 -0.84 -13.88 -2.27
CA VAL A 33 -0.83 -12.47 -2.68
C VAL A 33 0.32 -11.76 -2.00
N ARG A 34 1.16 -11.10 -2.81
CA ARG A 34 2.26 -10.28 -2.32
C ARG A 34 1.82 -8.85 -2.06
N ASP A 35 2.56 -8.18 -1.21
CA ASP A 35 2.42 -6.75 -0.91
C ASP A 35 2.33 -5.90 -2.19
N ARG A 36 3.19 -6.15 -3.19
CA ARG A 36 3.16 -5.43 -4.46
C ARG A 36 1.85 -5.63 -5.25
N ASP A 37 1.28 -6.84 -5.17
CA ASP A 37 0.07 -7.18 -5.91
C ASP A 37 -1.15 -6.53 -5.22
N LEU A 38 -1.11 -6.45 -3.88
CA LEU A 38 -2.06 -5.69 -3.08
C LEU A 38 -1.96 -4.18 -3.36
N ASP A 39 -0.76 -3.60 -3.40
CA ASP A 39 -0.55 -2.18 -3.72
C ASP A 39 -1.04 -1.85 -5.12
N ALA A 40 -0.76 -2.71 -6.10
CA ALA A 40 -1.24 -2.54 -7.46
C ALA A 40 -2.77 -2.57 -7.54
N ALA A 41 -3.44 -3.42 -6.74
CA ALA A 41 -4.89 -3.47 -6.66
C ALA A 41 -5.47 -2.16 -6.07
N ILE A 42 -4.85 -1.64 -5.01
CA ILE A 42 -5.26 -0.38 -4.38
C ILE A 42 -5.02 0.80 -5.33
N ALA A 43 -3.87 0.88 -5.98
CA ALA A 43 -3.55 1.89 -6.99
C ALA A 43 -4.47 1.80 -8.23
N GLY A 44 -4.96 0.61 -8.54
CA GLY A 44 -5.98 0.35 -9.57
C GLY A 44 -7.39 0.84 -9.19
N GLY A 45 -7.58 1.37 -7.99
CA GLY A 45 -8.84 1.96 -7.53
C GLY A 45 -9.63 1.08 -6.56
N ALA A 46 -9.08 -0.02 -6.05
CA ALA A 46 -9.73 -0.79 -4.98
C ALA A 46 -9.73 0.02 -3.68
N ALA A 47 -10.93 0.30 -3.15
CA ALA A 47 -11.13 1.06 -1.92
C ALA A 47 -11.68 0.20 -0.77
N THR A 48 -12.10 -1.03 -1.07
CA THR A 48 -12.69 -1.98 -0.10
C THR A 48 -12.02 -3.35 -0.15
N VAL A 49 -12.13 -4.12 0.93
CA VAL A 49 -11.59 -5.49 1.02
C VAL A 49 -12.22 -6.38 -0.06
N GLU A 50 -13.51 -6.19 -0.36
CA GLU A 50 -14.22 -6.92 -1.41
C GLU A 50 -13.67 -6.60 -2.81
N GLU A 51 -13.37 -5.34 -3.09
CA GLU A 51 -12.75 -4.93 -4.36
C GLU A 51 -11.32 -5.45 -4.49
N VAL A 52 -10.54 -5.41 -3.41
CA VAL A 52 -9.22 -6.03 -3.33
C VAL A 52 -9.33 -7.55 -3.58
N GLY A 53 -10.29 -8.22 -2.96
CA GLY A 53 -10.54 -9.64 -3.17
C GLY A 53 -10.92 -9.98 -4.60
N ARG A 54 -11.70 -9.13 -5.27
CA ARG A 54 -11.99 -9.28 -6.71
C ARG A 54 -10.77 -9.04 -7.60
N ALA A 55 -9.88 -8.13 -7.21
CA ALA A 55 -8.71 -7.77 -8.00
C ALA A 55 -7.55 -8.77 -7.88
N CYS A 56 -7.24 -9.23 -6.66
CA CYS A 56 -6.08 -10.08 -6.39
C CYS A 56 -6.37 -11.31 -5.50
N GLY A 57 -7.60 -11.50 -5.02
CA GLY A 57 -7.98 -12.64 -4.19
C GLY A 57 -7.69 -12.50 -2.70
N ALA A 58 -7.01 -11.45 -2.24
CA ALA A 58 -6.77 -11.26 -0.81
C ALA A 58 -8.10 -11.05 -0.06
N GLY A 59 -8.27 -11.70 1.10
CA GLY A 59 -9.49 -11.60 1.92
C GLY A 59 -10.62 -12.59 1.57
N THR A 60 -10.53 -13.38 0.48
CA THR A 60 -11.58 -14.34 0.10
C THR A 60 -11.41 -15.76 0.67
N GLY A 61 -10.29 -16.01 1.35
CA GLY A 61 -9.96 -17.31 1.95
C GLY A 61 -10.30 -17.40 3.43
N CYS A 62 -9.29 -17.64 4.28
CA CYS A 62 -9.47 -17.74 5.73
C CYS A 62 -9.71 -16.39 6.44
N GLY A 63 -9.55 -15.27 5.74
CA GLY A 63 -9.76 -13.92 6.27
C GLY A 63 -8.64 -13.37 7.16
N SER A 64 -7.56 -14.12 7.44
CA SER A 64 -6.50 -13.66 8.35
C SER A 64 -5.75 -12.41 7.90
N CYS A 65 -5.74 -12.13 6.59
CA CYS A 65 -5.11 -10.94 6.01
C CYS A 65 -6.03 -9.72 5.92
N ILE A 66 -7.32 -9.84 6.28
CA ILE A 66 -8.29 -8.73 6.23
C ILE A 66 -7.83 -7.51 7.05
N PRO A 67 -7.39 -7.64 8.32
CA PRO A 67 -6.96 -6.47 9.08
C PRO A 67 -5.74 -5.76 8.45
N ASP A 68 -4.79 -6.52 7.89
CA ASP A 68 -3.63 -5.94 7.18
C ASP A 68 -4.06 -5.21 5.89
N VAL A 69 -5.04 -5.75 5.17
CA VAL A 69 -5.60 -5.12 3.96
C VAL A 69 -6.34 -3.83 4.31
N GLU A 70 -7.16 -3.83 5.36
CA GLU A 70 -7.90 -2.66 5.84
C GLU A 70 -6.96 -1.53 6.27
N ASP A 71 -5.93 -1.85 7.05
CA ASP A 71 -4.90 -0.92 7.48
C ASP A 71 -4.14 -0.32 6.29
N ARG A 72 -3.88 -1.13 5.24
CA ARG A 72 -3.23 -0.64 4.02
C ARG A 72 -4.13 0.25 3.18
N LEU A 73 -5.42 -0.08 3.07
CA LEU A 73 -6.43 0.76 2.42
C LEU A 73 -6.57 2.11 3.16
N ALA A 74 -6.59 2.10 4.49
CA ALA A 74 -6.70 3.29 5.32
C ALA A 74 -5.49 4.24 5.13
N ARG A 75 -4.27 3.69 5.01
CA ARG A 75 -3.08 4.49 4.70
C ARG A 75 -3.08 5.05 3.28
N SER A 76 -3.62 4.29 2.32
CA SER A 76 -3.63 4.67 0.90
C SER A 76 -4.74 5.68 0.58
N GLY A 77 -5.83 5.69 1.36
CA GLY A 77 -6.96 6.61 1.25
C GLY A 77 -6.78 7.96 1.97
N GLY A 78 -5.59 8.26 2.49
CA GLY A 78 -5.26 9.53 3.12
C GLY A 78 -4.94 10.63 2.11
N CYS A 79 -5.17 11.90 2.48
CA CYS A 79 -4.85 13.05 1.63
C CYS A 79 -3.36 13.04 1.21
N GLY A 80 -3.12 12.69 -0.06
CA GLY A 80 -1.79 12.54 -0.67
C GLY A 80 -0.94 13.81 -0.75
N ASP A 81 -1.41 14.95 -0.27
CA ASP A 81 -0.61 16.18 -0.11
C ASP A 81 -1.15 17.00 1.07
N CYS A 82 -0.93 16.53 2.29
CA CYS A 82 -0.81 17.43 3.45
C CYS A 82 0.13 16.76 4.44
N PRO A 83 1.42 17.12 4.43
CA PRO A 83 2.38 16.49 5.31
C PRO A 83 1.93 16.77 6.73
N ARG A 84 1.70 15.69 7.49
CA ARG A 84 1.54 15.69 8.95
C ARG A 84 2.88 16.06 9.64
N ALA A 85 3.61 17.02 9.07
CA ALA A 85 4.84 17.63 9.56
C ALA A 85 4.60 19.04 10.15
N LEU A 86 3.46 19.69 9.86
CA LEU A 86 3.20 21.06 10.33
C LEU A 86 2.54 21.18 11.72
N THR A 87 2.23 20.07 12.41
CA THR A 87 1.82 20.13 13.84
C THR A 87 3.03 20.19 14.79
N SER A 88 4.27 20.08 14.32
CA SER A 88 5.46 20.18 15.18
C SER A 88 6.42 21.34 14.84
N VAL A 89 6.18 22.13 13.79
CA VAL A 89 6.98 23.34 13.50
C VAL A 89 6.31 24.63 14.02
N ARG A 90 5.50 24.52 15.08
CA ARG A 90 5.16 25.68 15.94
C ARG A 90 6.06 25.71 17.17
N SER A 91 7.35 25.60 16.92
CA SER A 91 8.43 25.98 17.83
C SER A 91 9.03 27.29 17.34
N SER A 92 8.27 28.39 17.45
CA SER A 92 8.87 29.73 17.53
C SER A 92 7.97 30.62 18.37
N THR A 93 8.50 30.99 19.54
CA THR A 93 8.22 32.21 20.30
C THR A 93 6.80 32.40 20.83
N THR A 94 6.66 32.09 22.13
CA THR A 94 6.18 33.04 23.15
C THR A 94 6.24 34.51 22.67
N GLU A 95 5.21 35.30 23.01
CA GLU A 95 5.17 36.78 23.06
C GLU A 95 4.54 37.57 21.88
N ALA A 96 3.22 37.78 21.97
CA ALA A 96 2.55 39.09 21.83
C ALA A 96 1.06 38.86 22.16
N ARG A 97 0.68 38.87 23.45
CA ARG A 97 0.09 40.03 24.15
C ARG A 97 -0.98 40.74 23.33
N ASP A 98 -2.17 40.79 23.93
CA ASP A 98 -3.08 41.94 23.93
C ASP A 98 -3.44 42.54 22.57
N ALA A 99 -4.66 42.30 22.12
CA ALA A 99 -5.62 43.38 21.93
C ALA A 99 -6.96 42.82 21.44
N ALA A 100 -7.93 42.81 22.35
CA ALA A 100 -9.31 43.14 22.03
C ALA A 100 -9.34 44.50 21.27
N PRO A 101 -10.38 44.82 20.49
CA PRO A 101 -11.76 44.92 20.98
C PRO A 101 -12.75 43.92 20.34
#